data_AF-A0A6B2RTY6-F1
#
_entry.id   AF-A0A6B2RTY6-F1
#
_cell.length_a   1.000
_cell.length_b   1.000
_cell.length_c   1.000
_cell.angle_alpha   90.00
_cell.angle_beta   90.00
_cell.angle_gamma   90.00
#
_symmetry.space_group_name_H-M   'P 1'
#
loop_
_entity.id
_entity.type
_entity.pdbx_description
1 polymer ?
#
loop_
_entity_poly.entity_id
_entity_poly.type
_entity_poly.pdbx_seq_one_letter_code
_entity_poly.pdbx_strand_id
1 'polypeptide(L)' 'MHIIRSQAFANLWLKAHRAHTSGLTVVQVSGTDELRVAGDWQTVFPEGRDLTQVKAKTLYALGE' A
#
# COMPACT_ATOMS: atom_id res chain seq x y z
N MET A 1 17.06 17.47 1.63
CA MET A 1 15.79 17.02 1.00
C MET A 1 15.89 15.59 0.44
N HIS A 2 16.52 14.63 1.13
CA HIS A 2 16.58 13.22 0.68
C HIS A 2 15.94 12.28 1.70
N ILE A 3 16.04 12.61 3.00
CA ILE A 3 15.55 11.80 4.12
C ILE A 3 14.03 11.56 4.03
N ILE A 4 13.21 12.60 3.79
CA ILE A 4 11.74 12.44 3.77
C ILE A 4 11.28 11.52 2.64
N ARG A 5 11.84 11.66 1.43
CA ARG A 5 11.51 10.75 0.31
C ARG A 5 11.98 9.33 0.59
N SER A 6 13.17 9.15 1.13
CA SER A 6 13.68 7.82 1.52
C SER A 6 12.82 7.17 2.62
N GLN A 7 12.36 7.94 3.60
CA GLN A 7 11.47 7.46 4.66
C GLN A 7 10.08 7.07 4.13
N ALA A 8 9.49 7.89 3.25
CA ALA A 8 8.21 7.58 2.62
C ALA A 8 8.32 6.31 1.75
N PHE A 9 9.40 6.20 0.97
CA PHE A 9 9.70 4.99 0.19
C PHE A 9 9.81 3.76 1.09
N ALA A 10 10.61 3.81 2.16
CA ALA A 10 10.76 2.70 3.10
C ALA A 10 9.42 2.33 3.77
N ASN A 11 8.61 3.32 4.14
CA ASN A 11 7.28 3.10 4.72
C ASN A 11 6.36 2.39 3.73
N LEU A 12 6.35 2.80 2.45
CA LEU A 12 5.58 2.16 1.39
C LEU A 12 5.98 0.69 1.23
N TRP A 13 7.28 0.39 1.19
CA TRP A 13 7.76 -0.99 1.08
C TRP A 13 7.44 -1.85 2.29
N LEU A 14 7.45 -1.28 3.50
CA LEU A 14 7.01 -2.00 4.69
C LEU A 14 5.50 -2.32 4.64
N LYS A 15 4.67 -1.39 4.13
CA LYS A 15 3.24 -1.66 3.88
C LYS A 15 3.07 -2.75 2.82
N ALA A 16 3.84 -2.73 1.73
CA ALA A 16 3.80 -3.78 0.71
C ALA A 16 4.17 -5.16 1.30
N HIS A 17 5.22 -5.22 2.12
CA HIS A 17 5.60 -6.44 2.82
C HIS A 17 4.46 -6.94 3.74
N ARG A 18 3.88 -6.04 4.57
CA ARG A 18 2.75 -6.38 5.44
C ARG A 18 1.53 -6.89 4.66
N ALA A 19 1.20 -6.26 3.52
CA ALA A 19 0.11 -6.71 2.66
C ALA A 19 0.36 -8.15 2.20
N HIS A 20 1.56 -8.43 1.68
CA HIS A 20 1.95 -9.76 1.22
C HIS A 20 1.90 -10.81 2.33
N THR A 21 2.48 -10.52 3.50
CA THR A 21 2.47 -11.46 4.65
C THR A 21 1.07 -11.68 5.24
N SER A 22 0.14 -10.76 5.00
CA SER A 22 -1.26 -10.88 5.44
C SER A 22 -2.14 -11.59 4.40
N GLY A 23 -1.56 -12.08 3.29
CA GLY A 23 -2.28 -12.83 2.25
C GLY A 23 -2.86 -11.98 1.11
N LEU A 24 -2.62 -10.67 1.08
CA LEU A 24 -2.98 -9.84 -0.07
C LEU A 24 -1.96 -10.01 -1.20
N THR A 25 -2.43 -10.01 -2.44
CA THR A 25 -1.54 -9.99 -3.61
C THR A 25 -1.10 -8.57 -3.89
N VAL A 26 0.20 -8.27 -3.79
CA VAL A 26 0.75 -6.98 -4.20
C VAL A 26 0.88 -6.95 -5.71
N VAL A 27 0.08 -6.12 -6.37
CA VAL A 27 0.06 -5.98 -7.84
C VAL A 27 1.12 -4.97 -8.30
N GLN A 28 1.25 -3.86 -7.57
CA GLN A 28 2.21 -2.81 -7.91
C GLN A 28 2.60 -1.98 -6.68
N VAL A 29 3.86 -1.55 -6.65
CA VAL A 29 4.37 -0.51 -5.75
C VAL A 29 4.99 0.58 -6.62
N SER A 30 4.53 1.82 -6.51
CA SER A 30 5.01 2.94 -7.33
C SER A 30 5.23 4.22 -6.52
N GLY A 31 6.28 4.98 -6.87
CA GLY A 31 6.59 6.25 -6.23
C GLY A 31 6.93 6.10 -4.74
N THR A 32 6.29 6.90 -3.89
CA THR A 32 6.52 6.94 -2.43
C THR A 32 5.26 6.70 -1.60
N ASP A 33 4.09 6.60 -2.23
CA ASP A 33 2.79 6.51 -1.55
C ASP A 33 1.75 5.63 -2.28
N GLU A 34 2.08 5.06 -3.45
CA GLU A 34 1.13 4.22 -4.19
C GLU A 34 1.42 2.73 -4.03
N LEU A 35 0.44 2.03 -3.47
CA LEU A 35 0.39 0.57 -3.33
C LEU A 35 -0.90 0.06 -3.96
N ARG A 36 -0.80 -0.88 -4.91
CA ARG A 36 -1.95 -1.58 -5.51
C ARG A 36 -1.93 -3.03 -5.03
N VAL A 37 -3.04 -3.48 -4.46
CA VAL A 37 -3.23 -4.84 -3.96
C VAL A 37 -4.52 -5.45 -4.51
N ALA A 38 -4.56 -6.77 -4.59
CA ALA A 38 -5.77 -7.55 -4.81
C ALA A 38 -6.25 -8.17 -3.49
N GLY A 39 -7.56 -8.15 -3.25
CA GLY A 39 -8.20 -8.66 -2.04
C GLY A 39 -8.79 -7.55 -1.15
N ASP A 40 -9.38 -7.96 -0.02
CA ASP A 40 -9.99 -7.06 0.97
C ASP A 40 -8.92 -6.38 1.83
N TRP A 41 -8.43 -5.23 1.36
CA TRP A 41 -7.31 -4.53 1.98
C TRP A 41 -7.67 -3.94 3.36
N GLN A 42 -8.96 -3.67 3.63
CA GLN A 42 -9.43 -3.10 4.89
C GLN A 42 -9.19 -4.03 6.09
N THR A 43 -9.02 -5.33 5.85
CA THR A 43 -8.64 -6.30 6.89
C THR A 43 -7.21 -6.10 7.39
N VAL A 44 -6.34 -5.48 6.59
CA VAL A 44 -4.91 -5.31 6.88
C VAL A 44 -4.57 -3.88 7.31
N PHE A 45 -5.25 -2.89 6.72
CA PHE A 45 -4.97 -1.48 6.95
C PHE A 45 -6.24 -0.71 7.35
N PRO A 46 -6.17 0.12 8.41
CA PRO A 46 -7.25 1.06 8.70
C PRO A 46 -7.33 2.13 7.62
N GLU A 47 -8.55 2.53 7.26
CA GLU A 47 -8.77 3.61 6.30
C GLU A 47 -8.46 4.99 6.90
N GLY A 48 -7.78 5.84 6.15
CA GLY A 48 -7.49 7.22 6.54
C GLY A 48 -6.27 7.82 5.85
N ARG A 49 -5.64 8.81 6.51
CA ARG A 49 -4.52 9.60 5.95
C ARG A 49 -3.31 9.71 6.89
N ASP A 50 -3.38 9.12 8.07
CA ASP A 50 -2.22 9.04 8.97
C ASP A 50 -1.17 8.07 8.43
N LEU A 51 0.04 8.14 8.99
CA LEU A 51 1.20 7.37 8.54
C LEU A 51 0.96 5.86 8.44
N THR A 52 0.16 5.28 9.34
CA THR A 52 -0.15 3.84 9.37
C THR A 52 -1.42 3.48 8.60
N GLN A 53 -2.26 4.46 8.26
CA GLN A 53 -3.48 4.28 7.51
C GLN A 53 -3.22 4.27 6.00
N VAL A 54 -4.21 3.82 5.23
CA VAL A 54 -4.24 3.92 3.76
C VAL A 54 -5.64 4.33 3.32
N LYS A 55 -5.82 4.72 2.07
CA LYS A 55 -7.14 5.00 1.50
C LYS A 55 -7.24 4.46 0.09
N ALA A 56 -8.43 4.03 -0.30
CA ALA A 56 -8.67 3.62 -1.67
C ALA A 56 -8.49 4.82 -2.62
N LYS A 57 -7.64 4.65 -3.65
CA LYS A 57 -7.48 5.64 -4.73
C LYS A 57 -8.30 5.26 -5.96
N THR A 58 -8.25 3.99 -6.34
CA THR A 58 -8.96 3.44 -7.50
C THR A 58 -9.24 1.98 -7.24
N LEU A 59 -10.46 1.53 -7.52
CA LEU A 59 -10.85 0.13 -7.49
C LEU A 59 -11.10 -0.32 -8.92
N TYR A 60 -10.56 -1.48 -9.27
CA TYR A 60 -10.73 -2.06 -10.58
C TYR A 60 -10.68 -3.58 -10.45
N ALA A 61 -11.38 -4.28 -11.35
CA ALA A 61 -11.23 -5.72 -11.48
C ALA A 61 -9.89 -6.01 -12.15
N LEU A 62 -9.12 -6.92 -11.56
CA LEU A 62 -8.05 -7.60 -12.29
C LEU A 62 -8.74 -8.53 -13.29
N GLY A 63 -8.22 -8.58 -14.53
CA GLY A 63 -8.89 -9.18 -15.69
C GLY A 63 -9.51 -10.57 -15.45
N GLU A 64 -10.45 -10.94 -16.33
CA GLU A 64 -10.96 -12.32 -16.43
C GLU A 64 -9.85 -13.30 -16.82
#